data_AF-A0A0H5R2V0-F1
#
_entry.id   AF-A0A0H5R2V0-F1
#
_cell.length_a   1.000
_cell.length_b   1.000
_cell.length_c   1.000
_cell.angle_alpha   90.00
_cell.angle_beta   90.00
_cell.angle_gamma   90.00
#
_symmetry.space_group_name_H-M   'P 1'
#
loop_
_entity.id
_entity.type
_entity.pdbx_description
1 polymer ?
#
loop_
_entity_poly.entity_id
_entity_poly.type
_entity_poly.pdbx_seq_one_letter_code
_entity_poly.pdbx_strand_id
1 'polypeptide(L)'
;MDGLCGAGLARGHCSLTADGEDVYEGNLCSSCRGGYGRVGQYECSKCPGMAQNMLLLSIALLCIIVFIAFTVVSTMKASSQPKAVHSIIIKIVMSSIQLNALALSFRFQWPDSVQKTMAVQSKAADVGQSILSVDCFLGSIDVSPFYIQSALFMGLPIFMAIAPLLAIVPYQIYIRISTGVRLSLDHIKDQYITSVIVSLFVIHPNIVQQTLKIFNCMSLSSQSGYSYLLADLSQQCWSSEHSKWVMATGLPMLILYVIGIPFSAYIILRKNQGQLDQIKMKMRYSFLSQGYTKSCYFWEIVVVGRKVLLSAISVFLSFSVIIQSLTALLLIILSLVSHVYHHPFENHLLDHIEFLSLFNSFITFMCGQYLFNTDVTQTAVVTTIVLVVSNVIFYGTALKALVSAIFHQYRDGTPRKEISDELITPVPAGLNQPDMNKVRFTMGSITSKLRKPHPVLASIDFGNSNQEDFTTTPDRKSDSDY
;
A
#
# COMPACT_ATOMS: atom_id res chain seq x y z
N MET A 1 9.91 27.57 25.63
CA MET A 1 8.79 27.15 24.74
C MET A 1 8.24 28.41 24.09
N ASP A 2 8.97 28.93 23.12
CA ASP A 2 8.51 30.11 22.37
C ASP A 2 7.43 29.63 21.39
N GLY A 3 6.21 30.11 21.66
CA GLY A 3 4.99 29.66 20.99
C GLY A 3 4.93 30.16 19.56
N LEU A 4 5.48 29.37 18.65
CA LEU A 4 5.17 29.44 17.23
C LEU A 4 3.77 28.85 17.03
N CYS A 5 2.84 29.67 16.51
CA CYS A 5 1.59 29.20 15.90
C CYS A 5 1.91 28.29 14.69
N GLY A 6 0.96 27.52 14.16
CA GLY A 6 1.22 26.46 13.16
C GLY A 6 2.05 26.91 11.94
N ALA A 7 1.93 28.18 11.52
CA ALA A 7 2.72 28.79 10.45
C ALA A 7 4.02 29.49 10.91
N GLY A 8 4.52 29.23 12.11
CA GLY A 8 5.68 29.94 12.68
C GLY A 8 5.36 31.35 13.19
N LEU A 9 4.08 31.67 13.40
CA LEU A 9 3.61 33.02 13.75
C LEU A 9 3.70 33.31 15.25
N ALA A 10 3.93 34.57 15.61
CA ALA A 10 3.95 35.01 17.00
C ALA A 10 2.56 34.91 17.66
N ARG A 11 2.53 34.67 18.97
CA ARG A 11 1.29 34.62 19.75
C ARG A 11 0.47 35.91 19.60
N GLY A 12 -0.82 35.77 19.33
CA GLY A 12 -1.80 36.87 19.36
C GLY A 12 -2.09 37.56 18.03
N HIS A 13 -1.28 37.32 16.98
CA HIS A 13 -1.54 37.87 15.65
C HIS A 13 -1.31 36.82 14.56
N CYS A 14 -2.38 36.43 13.86
CA CYS A 14 -2.31 35.63 12.64
C CYS A 14 -2.05 36.47 11.39
N SER A 15 -1.27 37.56 11.53
CA SER A 15 -1.01 38.49 10.43
C SER A 15 0.35 38.19 9.80
N LEU A 16 0.32 37.39 8.73
CA LEU A 16 1.28 37.50 7.63
C LEU A 16 0.50 38.11 6.48
N THR A 17 0.87 39.32 6.10
CA THR A 17 0.29 39.99 4.93
C THR A 17 0.99 39.49 3.68
N ALA A 18 0.26 38.77 2.83
CA ALA A 18 0.61 38.65 1.42
C ALA A 18 -0.24 39.69 0.69
N ASP A 19 0.38 40.59 -0.07
CA ASP A 19 -0.30 41.67 -0.80
C ASP A 19 -1.18 42.61 0.07
N GLY A 20 -0.92 42.71 1.38
CA GLY A 20 -1.63 43.61 2.30
C GLY A 20 -2.88 43.03 2.99
N GLU A 21 -3.20 41.76 2.81
CA GLU A 21 -4.34 41.08 3.46
C GLU A 21 -3.89 39.97 4.41
N ASP A 22 -4.59 39.78 5.55
CA ASP A 22 -4.31 38.66 6.46
C ASP A 22 -4.69 37.33 5.81
N VAL A 23 -3.73 36.41 5.71
CA VAL A 23 -3.87 35.11 5.02
C VAL A 23 -4.38 34.00 5.94
N TYR A 24 -4.13 34.12 7.25
CA TYR A 24 -4.38 33.08 8.23
C TYR A 24 -5.46 33.47 9.24
N GLU A 25 -6.25 32.49 9.67
CA GLU A 25 -7.29 32.62 10.69
C GLU A 25 -7.39 31.38 11.58
N GLY A 26 -8.25 31.43 12.60
CA GLY A 26 -8.51 30.31 13.51
C GLY A 26 -7.43 30.07 14.58
N ASN A 27 -7.62 29.01 15.37
CA ASN A 27 -6.73 28.67 16.48
C ASN A 27 -5.33 28.32 15.97
N LEU A 28 -4.29 28.86 16.63
CA LEU A 28 -2.89 28.71 16.21
C LEU A 28 -2.64 29.09 14.74
N CYS A 29 -3.48 29.95 14.15
CA CYS A 29 -3.35 30.42 12.76
C CYS A 29 -3.32 29.27 11.74
N SER A 30 -4.06 28.19 12.00
CA SER A 30 -4.03 26.99 11.15
C SER A 30 -4.99 27.03 9.97
N SER A 31 -5.99 27.91 9.98
CA SER A 31 -6.99 28.00 8.92
C SER A 31 -6.63 29.10 7.92
N CYS A 32 -7.00 28.90 6.65
CA CYS A 32 -6.77 29.90 5.61
C CYS A 32 -8.02 30.78 5.49
N ARG A 33 -7.81 32.09 5.34
CA ARG A 33 -8.90 33.03 5.10
C ARG A 33 -9.53 32.78 3.72
N GLY A 34 -10.80 33.16 3.55
CA GLY A 34 -11.53 33.03 2.28
C GLY A 34 -10.74 33.57 1.07
N GLY A 35 -10.60 32.76 0.02
CA GLY A 35 -9.76 33.05 -1.15
C GLY A 35 -8.36 32.41 -1.09
N TYR A 36 -7.97 31.82 0.03
CA TYR A 36 -6.75 31.05 0.22
C TYR A 36 -7.07 29.60 0.61
N GLY A 37 -6.25 28.64 0.17
CA GLY A 37 -6.39 27.22 0.49
C GLY A 37 -5.08 26.65 1.04
N ARG A 38 -5.19 25.56 1.83
CA ARG A 38 -4.02 24.93 2.45
C ARG A 38 -3.15 24.21 1.41
N VAL A 39 -1.83 24.39 1.54
CA VAL A 39 -0.77 23.66 0.84
C VAL A 39 0.13 23.02 1.90
N GLY A 40 0.22 21.69 1.91
CA GLY A 40 0.95 20.99 2.98
C GLY A 40 0.18 20.98 4.31
N GLN A 41 0.87 21.11 5.45
CA GLN A 41 0.23 21.02 6.78
C GLN A 41 -0.24 22.36 7.36
N TYR A 42 0.48 23.45 7.11
CA TYR A 42 0.21 24.75 7.74
C TYR A 42 0.37 25.96 6.81
N GLU A 43 0.71 25.77 5.53
CA GLU A 43 0.96 26.88 4.60
C GLU A 43 -0.34 27.20 3.85
N CYS A 44 -0.69 28.48 3.76
CA CYS A 44 -1.87 28.95 3.01
C CYS A 44 -1.40 29.65 1.73
N SER A 45 -1.97 29.23 0.59
CA SER A 45 -1.68 29.83 -0.72
C SER A 45 -2.96 30.35 -1.36
N LYS A 46 -2.84 31.37 -2.20
CA LYS A 46 -3.98 31.95 -2.92
C LYS A 46 -4.63 30.90 -3.82
N CYS A 47 -5.95 30.76 -3.74
CA CYS A 47 -6.66 29.78 -4.56
C CYS A 47 -6.46 30.10 -6.05
N PRO A 48 -6.25 29.07 -6.89
CA PRO A 48 -6.07 29.25 -8.32
C PRO A 48 -7.30 29.90 -8.95
N GLY A 49 -7.09 30.73 -9.98
CA GLY A 49 -8.19 31.34 -10.73
C GLY A 49 -9.07 30.27 -11.41
N MET A 50 -10.30 30.63 -11.79
CA MET A 50 -11.30 29.68 -12.32
C MET A 50 -10.77 28.78 -13.44
N ALA A 51 -9.95 29.31 -14.36
CA ALA A 51 -9.37 28.53 -15.45
C ALA A 51 -8.33 27.49 -14.98
N GLN A 52 -7.45 27.86 -14.05
CA GLN A 52 -6.49 26.93 -13.44
C GLN A 52 -7.20 25.88 -12.59
N ASN A 53 -8.28 26.26 -11.90
CA ASN A 53 -9.08 25.36 -11.10
C ASN A 53 -9.82 24.32 -11.97
N MET A 54 -10.40 24.77 -13.09
CA MET A 54 -11.01 23.88 -14.08
C MET A 54 -9.99 22.94 -14.72
N LEU A 55 -8.78 23.43 -15.00
CA LEU A 55 -7.68 22.60 -15.47
C LEU A 55 -7.30 21.53 -14.41
N LEU A 56 -7.13 21.93 -13.15
CA LEU A 56 -6.78 21.01 -12.07
C LEU A 56 -7.83 19.92 -11.88
N LEU A 57 -9.13 20.27 -11.92
CA LEU A 57 -10.23 19.31 -11.91
C LEU A 57 -10.18 18.35 -13.10
N SER A 58 -9.92 18.87 -14.30
CA SER A 58 -9.85 18.03 -15.50
C SER A 58 -8.69 17.02 -15.40
N ILE A 59 -7.55 17.43 -14.83
CA ILE A 59 -6.40 16.56 -14.56
C ILE A 59 -6.76 15.53 -13.48
N ALA A 60 -7.42 15.94 -12.38
CA ALA A 60 -7.84 15.03 -11.33
C ALA A 60 -8.79 13.94 -11.85
N LEU A 61 -9.79 14.34 -12.64
CA LEU A 61 -10.73 13.43 -13.28
C LEU A 61 -10.02 12.49 -14.27
N LEU A 62 -9.10 13.02 -15.08
CA LEU A 62 -8.29 12.22 -15.99
C LEU A 62 -7.45 11.20 -15.23
N CYS A 63 -6.81 11.58 -14.13
CA CYS A 63 -6.03 10.68 -13.27
C CYS A 63 -6.90 9.56 -12.69
N ILE A 64 -8.13 9.86 -12.25
CA ILE A 64 -9.09 8.85 -11.77
C ILE A 64 -9.45 7.88 -12.91
N ILE A 65 -9.75 8.39 -14.10
CA ILE A 65 -10.07 7.57 -15.28
C ILE A 65 -8.87 6.69 -15.67
N VAL A 66 -7.67 7.25 -15.71
CA VAL A 66 -6.43 6.51 -16.00
C VAL A 66 -6.16 5.47 -14.92
N PHE A 67 -6.40 5.78 -13.64
CA PHE A 67 -6.26 4.81 -12.55
C PHE A 67 -7.24 3.65 -12.70
N ILE A 68 -8.51 3.92 -12.99
CA ILE A 68 -9.53 2.89 -13.25
C ILE A 68 -9.16 2.06 -14.50
N ALA A 69 -8.74 2.70 -15.58
CA ALA A 69 -8.31 2.01 -16.79
C ALA A 69 -7.07 1.14 -16.51
N PHE A 70 -6.13 1.65 -15.73
CA PHE A 70 -4.94 0.93 -15.30
C PHE A 70 -5.32 -0.29 -14.46
N THR A 71 -6.20 -0.17 -13.46
CA THR A 71 -6.62 -1.31 -12.63
C THR A 71 -7.37 -2.36 -13.43
N VAL A 72 -8.21 -1.95 -14.38
CA VAL A 72 -8.90 -2.86 -15.31
C VAL A 72 -7.89 -3.59 -16.20
N VAL A 73 -6.99 -2.86 -16.86
CA VAL A 73 -5.97 -3.44 -17.75
C VAL A 73 -4.98 -4.32 -16.98
N SER A 74 -4.54 -3.90 -15.80
CA SER A 74 -3.65 -4.68 -14.95
C SER A 74 -4.32 -5.96 -14.51
N THR A 75 -5.62 -5.93 -14.21
CA THR A 75 -6.39 -7.11 -13.85
C THR A 75 -6.56 -8.08 -15.02
N MET A 76 -6.82 -7.56 -16.21
CA MET A 76 -6.89 -8.38 -17.43
C MET A 76 -5.55 -9.06 -17.73
N LYS A 77 -4.44 -8.34 -17.60
CA LYS A 77 -3.10 -8.91 -17.80
C LYS A 77 -2.70 -9.88 -16.68
N ALA A 78 -3.07 -9.60 -15.43
CA ALA A 78 -2.82 -10.47 -14.29
C ALA A 78 -3.58 -11.81 -14.40
N SER A 79 -4.78 -11.78 -14.99
CA SER A 79 -5.53 -12.98 -15.39
C SER A 79 -4.73 -13.86 -16.37
N SER A 80 -3.93 -13.27 -17.26
CA SER A 80 -3.15 -14.05 -18.23
C SER A 80 -1.77 -14.48 -17.71
N GLN A 81 -1.18 -13.79 -16.72
CA GLN A 81 0.17 -14.08 -16.21
C GLN A 81 0.25 -13.96 -14.67
N PRO A 82 -0.09 -15.02 -13.90
CA PRO A 82 -0.20 -14.98 -12.45
C PRO A 82 1.15 -14.91 -11.67
N LYS A 83 2.28 -14.62 -12.32
CA LYS A 83 3.64 -14.63 -11.69
C LYS A 83 4.49 -13.39 -12.01
N ALA A 84 3.86 -12.22 -12.08
CA ALA A 84 4.57 -10.97 -12.34
C ALA A 84 5.40 -10.52 -11.12
N VAL A 85 6.69 -10.91 -11.08
CA VAL A 85 7.65 -10.48 -10.04
C VAL A 85 7.71 -8.95 -9.91
N HIS A 86 7.64 -8.23 -11.02
CA HIS A 86 7.66 -6.76 -11.05
C HIS A 86 6.51 -6.13 -10.24
N SER A 87 5.30 -6.71 -10.32
CA SER A 87 4.13 -6.21 -9.58
C SER A 87 4.30 -6.37 -8.07
N ILE A 88 4.95 -7.45 -7.63
CA ILE A 88 5.23 -7.69 -6.21
C ILE A 88 6.30 -6.70 -5.71
N ILE A 89 7.33 -6.41 -6.51
CA ILE A 89 8.34 -5.40 -6.16
C ILE A 89 7.70 -4.01 -6.02
N ILE A 90 6.86 -3.60 -6.97
CA ILE A 90 6.13 -2.32 -6.90
C ILE A 90 5.29 -2.25 -5.62
N LYS A 91 4.60 -3.33 -5.28
CA LYS A 91 3.80 -3.44 -4.06
C LYS A 91 4.65 -3.28 -2.79
N ILE A 92 5.82 -3.91 -2.71
CA ILE A 92 6.77 -3.76 -1.60
C ILE A 92 7.23 -2.30 -1.48
N VAL A 93 7.63 -1.68 -2.60
CA VAL A 93 8.08 -0.28 -2.63
C VAL A 93 6.98 0.67 -2.19
N MET A 94 5.76 0.51 -2.71
CA MET A 94 4.61 1.31 -2.29
C MET A 94 4.29 1.11 -0.81
N SER A 95 4.39 -0.13 -0.32
CA SER A 95 4.21 -0.45 1.10
C SER A 95 5.22 0.28 1.99
N SER A 96 6.49 0.35 1.56
CA SER A 96 7.56 1.08 2.25
C SER A 96 7.34 2.59 2.24
N ILE A 97 6.96 3.17 1.10
CA ILE A 97 6.62 4.60 0.99
C ILE A 97 5.48 4.95 1.97
N GLN A 98 4.41 4.14 1.97
CA GLN A 98 3.27 4.33 2.88
C GLN A 98 3.66 4.20 4.35
N LEU A 99 4.51 3.24 4.70
CA LEU A 99 4.94 3.00 6.08
C LEU A 99 5.88 4.11 6.58
N ASN A 100 6.82 4.56 5.75
CA ASN A 100 7.73 5.66 6.09
C ASN A 100 7.00 7.01 6.15
N ALA A 101 6.01 7.25 5.28
CA ALA A 101 5.19 8.45 5.32
C ALA A 101 4.47 8.62 6.67
N LEU A 102 4.10 7.52 7.34
CA LEU A 102 3.49 7.58 8.68
C LEU A 102 4.43 8.14 9.74
N ALA A 103 5.74 8.16 9.52
CA ALA A 103 6.69 8.79 10.43
C ALA A 103 6.46 10.33 10.55
N LEU A 104 5.83 10.96 9.55
CA LEU A 104 5.42 12.37 9.62
C LEU A 104 4.23 12.61 10.57
N SER A 105 3.48 11.57 10.93
CA SER A 105 2.40 11.68 11.93
C SER A 105 2.95 11.80 13.36
N PHE A 106 4.24 11.51 13.56
CA PHE A 106 4.93 11.65 14.83
C PHE A 106 5.60 13.02 14.89
N ARG A 107 5.63 13.62 16.09
CA ARG A 107 6.16 14.97 16.32
C ARG A 107 7.70 15.00 16.39
N PHE A 108 8.36 14.36 15.43
CA PHE A 108 9.81 14.45 15.26
C PHE A 108 10.16 15.79 14.58
N GLN A 109 11.23 16.44 15.02
CA GLN A 109 11.71 17.69 14.43
C GLN A 109 12.66 17.37 13.27
N TRP A 110 12.07 17.01 12.13
CA TRP A 110 12.82 16.66 10.92
C TRP A 110 13.59 17.86 10.36
N PRO A 111 14.88 17.69 10.02
CA PRO A 111 15.62 18.70 9.24
C PRO A 111 14.95 18.95 7.88
N ASP A 112 15.01 20.18 7.38
CA ASP A 112 14.30 20.61 6.15
C ASP A 112 14.52 19.68 4.95
N SER A 113 15.75 19.17 4.78
CA SER A 113 16.09 18.26 3.67
C SER A 113 15.36 16.91 3.78
N VAL A 114 15.23 16.39 5.00
CA VAL A 114 14.50 15.15 5.29
C VAL A 114 13.01 15.38 5.15
N GLN A 115 12.49 16.47 5.72
CA GLN A 115 11.08 16.81 5.66
C GLN A 115 10.59 16.95 4.21
N LYS A 116 11.37 17.60 3.33
CA LYS A 116 11.05 17.69 1.90
C LYS A 116 10.98 16.32 1.23
N THR A 117 11.93 15.44 1.52
CA THR A 117 11.96 14.08 0.96
C THR A 117 10.78 13.23 1.45
N MET A 118 10.50 13.26 2.75
CA MET A 118 9.36 12.57 3.34
C MET A 118 8.03 13.16 2.88
N ALA A 119 7.96 14.47 2.63
CA ALA A 119 6.76 15.11 2.07
C ALA A 119 6.49 14.61 0.65
N VAL A 120 7.52 14.38 -0.18
CA VAL A 120 7.36 13.74 -1.50
C VAL A 120 6.83 12.31 -1.34
N GLN A 121 7.38 11.54 -0.39
CA GLN A 121 6.89 10.19 -0.10
C GLN A 121 5.44 10.19 0.38
N SER A 122 5.07 11.13 1.26
CA SER A 122 3.70 11.27 1.75
C SER A 122 2.74 11.67 0.63
N LYS A 123 3.13 12.57 -0.27
CA LYS A 123 2.33 12.91 -1.46
C LYS A 123 2.17 11.73 -2.40
N ALA A 124 3.20 10.90 -2.56
CA ALA A 124 3.13 9.69 -3.39
C ALA A 124 2.28 8.57 -2.75
N ALA A 125 2.25 8.51 -1.41
CA ALA A 125 1.37 7.61 -0.67
C ALA A 125 -0.10 8.05 -0.68
N ASP A 126 -0.34 9.37 -0.75
CA ASP A 126 -1.65 9.98 -0.64
C ASP A 126 -2.28 10.30 -2.01
N VAL A 127 -3.23 9.45 -2.41
CA VAL A 127 -3.88 9.54 -3.73
C VAL A 127 -4.97 10.63 -3.78
N GLY A 128 -5.33 11.26 -2.64
CA GLY A 128 -6.52 12.12 -2.57
C GLY A 128 -6.33 13.51 -1.96
N GLN A 129 -5.40 13.71 -1.03
CA GLN A 129 -5.38 14.94 -0.20
C GLN A 129 -4.80 16.18 -0.88
N SER A 130 -3.93 16.03 -1.90
CA SER A 130 -3.25 17.16 -2.54
C SER A 130 -3.76 17.51 -3.94
N ILE A 131 -4.56 16.63 -4.57
CA ILE A 131 -5.03 16.84 -5.95
C ILE A 131 -6.29 17.71 -5.98
N LEU A 132 -7.04 17.77 -4.88
CA LEU A 132 -8.27 18.54 -4.72
C LEU A 132 -8.24 19.22 -3.34
N SER A 133 -7.62 20.40 -3.20
CA SER A 133 -7.82 21.20 -1.99
C SER A 133 -9.28 21.65 -1.96
N VAL A 134 -10.12 20.86 -1.29
CA VAL A 134 -11.57 21.03 -1.19
C VAL A 134 -11.92 22.44 -0.71
N ASP A 135 -11.04 23.03 0.12
CA ASP A 135 -11.06 24.41 0.58
C ASP A 135 -11.29 25.43 -0.56
N CYS A 136 -10.60 25.28 -1.69
CA CYS A 136 -10.72 26.20 -2.83
C CYS A 136 -11.94 25.91 -3.72
N PHE A 137 -12.55 24.73 -3.62
CA PHE A 137 -13.72 24.35 -4.43
C PHE A 137 -15.04 24.64 -3.73
N LEU A 138 -15.08 24.52 -2.41
CA LEU A 138 -16.31 24.56 -1.61
C LEU A 138 -16.38 25.77 -0.67
N GLY A 139 -15.62 26.84 -0.95
CA GLY A 139 -15.41 28.01 -0.09
C GLY A 139 -16.64 28.84 0.33
N SER A 140 -17.86 28.31 0.17
CA SER A 140 -19.13 28.93 0.57
C SER A 140 -20.07 27.97 1.31
N ILE A 141 -19.59 26.82 1.80
CA ILE A 141 -20.39 25.89 2.60
C ILE A 141 -19.96 26.00 4.07
N ASP A 142 -20.91 26.15 4.99
CA ASP A 142 -20.70 26.27 6.46
C ASP A 142 -20.13 25.00 7.13
N VAL A 143 -19.76 23.98 6.36
CA VAL A 143 -19.23 22.71 6.87
C VAL A 143 -17.71 22.73 6.69
N SER A 144 -16.97 22.36 7.74
CA SER A 144 -15.51 22.23 7.65
C SER A 144 -15.12 21.32 6.48
N PRO A 145 -14.21 21.77 5.58
CA PRO A 145 -13.73 20.99 4.45
C PRO A 145 -13.20 19.60 4.84
N PHE A 146 -12.66 19.47 6.06
CA PHE A 146 -12.19 18.20 6.60
C PHE A 146 -13.31 17.14 6.68
N TYR A 147 -14.52 17.53 7.09
CA TYR A 147 -15.65 16.61 7.17
C TYR A 147 -16.17 16.23 5.78
N ILE A 148 -16.18 17.18 4.84
CA ILE A 148 -16.57 16.91 3.45
C ILE A 148 -15.59 15.91 2.83
N GLN A 149 -14.29 16.13 3.00
CA GLN A 149 -13.26 15.19 2.58
C GLN A 149 -13.47 13.81 3.21
N SER A 150 -13.76 13.75 4.51
CA SER A 150 -14.06 12.48 5.21
C SER A 150 -15.26 11.75 4.60
N ALA A 151 -16.33 12.47 4.26
CA ALA A 151 -17.49 11.90 3.58
C ALA A 151 -17.15 11.38 2.16
N LEU A 152 -16.30 12.07 1.41
CA LEU A 152 -15.83 11.61 0.10
C LEU A 152 -15.03 10.31 0.22
N PHE A 153 -14.12 10.21 1.19
CA PHE A 153 -13.37 8.97 1.47
C PHE A 153 -14.28 7.81 1.92
N MET A 154 -15.40 8.11 2.59
CA MET A 154 -16.40 7.09 2.94
C MET A 154 -17.10 6.52 1.70
N GLY A 155 -17.38 7.35 0.69
CA GLY A 155 -17.99 6.94 -0.58
C GLY A 155 -17.02 6.31 -1.60
N LEU A 156 -15.73 6.59 -1.47
CA LEU A 156 -14.69 6.16 -2.43
C LEU A 156 -14.65 4.63 -2.65
N PRO A 157 -14.71 3.74 -1.63
CA PRO A 157 -14.80 2.29 -1.84
C PRO A 157 -15.99 1.84 -2.68
N ILE A 158 -17.14 2.51 -2.53
CA ILE A 158 -18.36 2.20 -3.27
C ILE A 158 -18.17 2.59 -4.74
N PHE A 159 -17.64 3.79 -4.99
CA PHE A 159 -17.31 4.23 -6.34
C PHE A 159 -16.33 3.27 -7.03
N MET A 160 -15.30 2.82 -6.31
CA MET A 160 -14.29 1.89 -6.83
C MET A 160 -14.81 0.46 -6.99
N ALA A 161 -15.89 0.08 -6.31
CA ALA A 161 -16.60 -1.16 -6.59
C ALA A 161 -17.46 -1.04 -7.86
N ILE A 162 -18.08 0.11 -8.11
CA ILE A 162 -18.96 0.31 -9.28
C ILE A 162 -18.16 0.57 -10.56
N ALA A 163 -17.07 1.34 -10.50
CA ALA A 163 -16.31 1.77 -11.68
C ALA A 163 -15.78 0.61 -12.56
N PRO A 164 -15.23 -0.50 -12.03
CA PRO A 164 -14.84 -1.64 -12.85
C PRO A 164 -16.02 -2.30 -13.59
N LEU A 165 -17.24 -2.30 -13.04
CA LEU A 165 -18.43 -2.79 -13.75
C LEU A 165 -18.72 -1.92 -14.97
N LEU A 166 -18.68 -0.60 -14.80
CA LEU A 166 -18.92 0.36 -15.86
C LEU A 166 -17.85 0.30 -16.96
N ALA A 167 -16.63 -0.16 -16.66
CA ALA A 167 -15.57 -0.33 -17.65
C ALA A 167 -15.58 -1.72 -18.32
N ILE A 168 -15.72 -2.78 -17.54
CA ILE A 168 -15.65 -4.16 -18.02
C ILE A 168 -16.87 -4.50 -18.89
N VAL A 169 -18.09 -4.14 -18.46
CA VAL A 169 -19.32 -4.49 -19.19
C VAL A 169 -19.34 -3.96 -20.63
N PRO A 170 -19.14 -2.65 -20.90
CA PRO A 170 -19.16 -2.16 -22.28
C PRO A 170 -17.99 -2.69 -23.11
N TYR A 171 -16.82 -2.90 -22.51
CA TYR A 171 -15.68 -3.51 -23.20
C TYR A 171 -15.99 -4.95 -23.65
N GLN A 172 -16.65 -5.73 -22.79
CA GLN A 172 -17.08 -7.09 -23.12
C GLN A 172 -18.17 -7.10 -24.20
N ILE A 173 -19.09 -6.13 -24.17
CA ILE A 173 -20.09 -5.94 -25.23
C ILE A 173 -19.39 -5.62 -26.56
N TYR A 174 -18.40 -4.73 -26.56
CA TYR A 174 -17.61 -4.40 -27.74
C TYR A 174 -16.87 -5.62 -28.32
N ILE A 175 -16.21 -6.43 -27.48
CA ILE A 175 -15.57 -7.69 -27.93
C ILE A 175 -16.60 -8.64 -28.52
N ARG A 176 -17.76 -8.79 -27.87
CA ARG A 176 -18.82 -9.67 -28.35
C ARG A 176 -19.35 -9.23 -29.71
N ILE A 177 -19.52 -7.92 -29.92
CA ILE A 177 -19.98 -7.36 -31.21
C ILE A 177 -18.91 -7.53 -32.29
N SER A 178 -17.63 -7.27 -31.96
CA SER A 178 -16.53 -7.30 -32.93
C SER A 178 -16.06 -8.70 -33.32
N THR A 179 -16.07 -9.65 -32.38
CA THR A 179 -15.51 -11.01 -32.59
C THR A 179 -16.56 -12.12 -32.63
N GLY A 180 -17.80 -11.84 -32.21
CA GLY A 180 -18.86 -12.85 -32.09
C GLY A 180 -18.65 -13.86 -30.94
N VAL A 181 -17.51 -13.81 -30.24
CA VAL A 181 -17.17 -14.75 -29.17
C VAL A 181 -17.94 -14.40 -27.90
N ARG A 182 -18.62 -15.40 -27.33
CA ARG A 182 -19.30 -15.27 -26.03
C ARG A 182 -18.32 -15.58 -24.91
N LEU A 183 -17.96 -14.56 -24.11
CA LEU A 183 -17.13 -14.77 -22.94
C LEU A 183 -17.93 -15.43 -21.81
N SER A 184 -17.28 -16.32 -21.05
CA SER A 184 -17.88 -16.96 -19.89
C SER A 184 -18.13 -15.94 -18.78
N LEU A 185 -19.32 -15.96 -18.17
CA LEU A 185 -19.68 -15.12 -17.02
C LEU A 185 -18.72 -15.30 -15.84
N ASP A 186 -18.18 -16.50 -15.67
CA ASP A 186 -17.20 -16.79 -14.63
C ASP A 186 -15.92 -15.96 -14.82
N HIS A 187 -15.46 -15.76 -16.06
CA HIS A 187 -14.26 -14.98 -16.33
C HIS A 187 -14.48 -13.49 -16.02
N ILE A 188 -15.65 -12.95 -16.36
CA ILE A 188 -16.03 -11.56 -16.06
C ILE A 188 -16.10 -11.35 -14.54
N LYS A 189 -16.71 -12.30 -13.83
CA LYS A 189 -16.79 -12.28 -12.37
C LYS A 189 -15.40 -12.28 -11.73
N ASP A 190 -14.48 -13.08 -12.24
CA ASP A 190 -13.12 -13.20 -11.71
C ASP A 190 -12.31 -11.91 -11.90
N GLN A 191 -12.41 -11.30 -13.09
CA GLN A 191 -11.80 -10.00 -13.39
C GLN A 191 -12.39 -8.90 -12.49
N TYR A 192 -13.71 -8.86 -12.34
CA TYR A 192 -14.37 -7.89 -11.47
C TYR A 192 -13.90 -8.02 -10.02
N ILE A 193 -13.96 -9.21 -9.43
CA ILE A 193 -13.55 -9.45 -8.03
C ILE A 193 -12.09 -9.04 -7.83
N THR A 194 -11.19 -9.43 -8.74
CA THR A 194 -9.77 -9.10 -8.64
C THR A 194 -9.54 -7.58 -8.71
N SER A 195 -10.20 -6.89 -9.64
CA SER A 195 -10.08 -5.43 -9.79
C SER A 195 -10.57 -4.69 -8.54
N VAL A 196 -11.68 -5.13 -7.94
CA VAL A 196 -12.21 -4.55 -6.70
C VAL A 196 -11.25 -4.78 -5.54
N ILE A 197 -10.72 -5.99 -5.37
CA ILE A 197 -9.75 -6.29 -4.30
C ILE A 197 -8.50 -5.43 -4.44
N VAL A 198 -7.89 -5.36 -5.63
CA VAL A 198 -6.70 -4.54 -5.89
C VAL A 198 -6.98 -3.07 -5.56
N SER A 199 -8.09 -2.54 -6.07
CA SER A 199 -8.46 -1.12 -5.87
C SER A 199 -8.68 -0.79 -4.39
N LEU A 200 -9.39 -1.67 -3.66
CA LEU A 200 -9.63 -1.50 -2.22
C LEU A 200 -8.33 -1.52 -1.43
N PHE A 201 -7.42 -2.46 -1.70
CA PHE A 201 -6.16 -2.57 -0.97
C PHE A 201 -5.19 -1.42 -1.27
N VAL A 202 -5.19 -0.88 -2.49
CA VAL A 202 -4.37 0.29 -2.84
C VAL A 202 -4.85 1.55 -2.10
N ILE A 203 -6.17 1.74 -1.98
CA ILE A 203 -6.77 2.92 -1.35
C ILE A 203 -6.86 2.78 0.18
N HIS A 204 -6.92 1.56 0.71
CA HIS A 204 -7.10 1.28 2.13
C HIS A 204 -6.20 2.10 3.08
N PRO A 205 -4.88 2.23 2.85
CA PRO A 205 -4.02 3.06 3.72
C PRO A 205 -4.49 4.51 3.84
N ASN A 206 -5.01 5.11 2.76
CA ASN A 206 -5.53 6.47 2.76
C ASN A 206 -6.84 6.59 3.53
N ILE A 207 -7.72 5.60 3.41
CA ILE A 207 -8.96 5.54 4.21
C ILE A 207 -8.62 5.42 5.69
N VAL A 208 -7.69 4.54 6.06
CA VAL A 208 -7.24 4.36 7.45
C VAL A 208 -6.73 5.68 8.03
N GLN A 209 -5.85 6.39 7.31
CA GLN A 209 -5.35 7.68 7.75
C GLN A 209 -6.47 8.72 7.90
N GLN A 210 -7.37 8.84 6.92
CA GLN A 210 -8.47 9.79 6.98
C GLN A 210 -9.41 9.49 8.16
N THR A 211 -9.74 8.21 8.38
CA THR A 211 -10.56 7.77 9.51
C THR A 211 -9.90 8.10 10.83
N LEU A 212 -8.62 7.77 11.00
CA LEU A 212 -7.91 7.99 12.26
C LEU A 212 -7.65 9.47 12.54
N LYS A 213 -7.52 10.33 11.51
CA LYS A 213 -7.44 11.79 11.67
C LYS A 213 -8.66 12.37 12.39
N ILE A 214 -9.86 11.83 12.18
CA ILE A 214 -11.10 12.26 12.87
C ILE A 214 -10.98 12.06 14.39
N PHE A 215 -10.22 11.06 14.85
CA PHE A 215 -10.06 10.77 16.27
C PHE A 215 -8.83 11.44 16.90
N ASN A 216 -8.04 12.19 16.12
CA ASN A 216 -6.78 12.76 16.58
C ASN A 216 -6.98 14.16 17.19
N CYS A 217 -7.20 14.20 18.50
CA CYS A 217 -7.43 15.42 19.27
C CYS A 217 -6.18 15.83 20.05
N MET A 218 -5.90 17.14 20.12
CA MET A 218 -4.85 17.71 20.96
C MET A 218 -5.40 18.79 21.90
N SER A 219 -4.82 18.91 23.09
CA SER A 219 -5.10 20.03 24.00
C SER A 219 -4.20 21.22 23.67
N LEU A 220 -4.76 22.43 23.76
CA LEU A 220 -4.01 23.67 23.60
C LEU A 220 -3.59 24.21 24.97
N SER A 221 -2.33 24.62 25.10
CA SER A 221 -1.82 25.20 26.35
C SER A 221 -2.52 26.50 26.77
N SER A 222 -3.16 27.20 25.83
CA SER A 222 -3.91 28.44 26.07
C SER A 222 -5.30 28.23 26.66
N GLN A 223 -5.88 27.02 26.53
CA GLN A 223 -7.22 26.70 27.03
C GLN A 223 -7.22 25.34 27.72
N SER A 224 -7.09 25.35 29.05
CA SER A 224 -7.14 24.13 29.88
C SER A 224 -8.55 23.54 29.87
N GLY A 225 -8.66 22.25 29.55
CA GLY A 225 -9.92 21.49 29.57
C GLY A 225 -10.60 21.33 28.20
N TYR A 226 -10.13 22.04 27.17
CA TYR A 226 -10.62 21.89 25.80
C TYR A 226 -9.60 21.15 24.94
N SER A 227 -10.11 20.32 24.02
CA SER A 227 -9.31 19.64 23.01
C SER A 227 -9.87 19.94 21.64
N TYR A 228 -8.98 20.00 20.65
CA TYR A 228 -9.28 20.39 19.28
C TYR A 228 -8.73 19.37 18.32
N LEU A 229 -9.40 19.23 17.18
CA LEU A 229 -9.03 18.27 16.15
C LEU A 229 -7.73 18.69 15.48
N LEU A 230 -6.72 17.82 15.45
CA LEU A 230 -5.41 18.17 14.89
C LEU A 230 -5.46 18.50 13.39
N ALA A 231 -6.37 17.83 12.66
CA ALA A 231 -6.57 18.08 11.24
C ALA A 231 -7.26 19.44 10.95
N ASP A 232 -8.02 19.96 11.91
CA ASP A 232 -8.68 21.26 11.82
C ASP A 232 -8.91 21.84 13.22
N LEU A 233 -8.01 22.72 13.66
CA LEU A 233 -8.04 23.29 15.01
C LEU A 233 -9.20 24.28 15.23
N SER A 234 -10.00 24.59 14.20
CA SER A 234 -11.29 25.29 14.36
C SER A 234 -12.34 24.41 15.02
N GLN A 235 -12.19 23.08 14.90
CA GLN A 235 -13.14 22.09 15.39
C GLN A 235 -12.79 21.64 16.79
N GLN A 236 -13.68 21.91 17.76
CA GLN A 236 -13.55 21.40 19.12
C GLN A 236 -13.91 19.91 19.15
N CYS A 237 -13.00 19.11 19.70
CA CYS A 237 -13.25 17.69 19.91
C CYS A 237 -14.35 17.46 20.95
N TRP A 238 -15.16 16.44 20.70
CA TRP A 238 -16.32 16.05 21.51
C TRP A 238 -17.42 17.11 21.63
N SER A 239 -17.39 18.14 20.78
CA SER A 239 -18.54 19.03 20.58
C SER A 239 -19.73 18.26 19.98
N SER A 240 -20.91 18.88 20.00
CA SER A 240 -22.12 18.29 19.39
C SER A 240 -21.94 18.07 17.88
N GLU A 241 -21.20 18.94 17.19
CA GLU A 241 -20.87 18.80 15.77
C GLU A 241 -19.86 17.67 15.53
N HIS A 242 -18.73 17.69 16.23
CA HIS A 242 -17.71 16.66 16.10
C HIS A 242 -18.27 15.26 16.40
N SER A 243 -19.08 15.14 17.45
CA SER A 243 -19.68 13.86 17.84
C SER A 243 -20.63 13.32 16.76
N LYS A 244 -21.40 14.18 16.08
CA LYS A 244 -22.24 13.78 14.95
C LYS A 244 -21.39 13.22 13.80
N TRP A 245 -20.29 13.89 13.44
CA TRP A 245 -19.41 13.43 12.37
C TRP A 245 -18.65 12.15 12.75
N VAL A 246 -18.19 12.03 14.00
CA VAL A 246 -17.62 10.79 14.54
C VAL A 246 -18.61 9.64 14.40
N MET A 247 -19.88 9.83 14.77
CA MET A 247 -20.90 8.79 14.68
C MET A 247 -21.31 8.48 13.24
N ALA A 248 -21.47 9.49 12.38
CA ALA A 248 -21.97 9.34 11.03
C ALA A 248 -20.91 8.88 10.02
N THR A 249 -19.64 9.23 10.23
CA THR A 249 -18.54 8.93 9.29
C THR A 249 -17.38 8.20 9.94
N GLY A 250 -16.85 8.69 11.06
CA GLY A 250 -15.67 8.12 11.72
C GLY A 250 -15.84 6.66 12.14
N LEU A 251 -16.88 6.35 12.91
CA LEU A 251 -17.19 5.00 13.39
C LEU A 251 -17.54 4.03 12.24
N PRO A 252 -18.42 4.38 11.28
CA PRO A 252 -18.67 3.53 10.12
C PRO A 252 -17.40 3.22 9.31
N MET A 253 -16.55 4.22 9.03
CA MET A 253 -15.30 3.98 8.29
C MET A 253 -14.33 3.10 9.09
N LEU A 254 -14.25 3.28 10.42
CA LEU A 254 -13.42 2.45 11.29
C LEU A 254 -13.87 0.98 11.25
N ILE A 255 -15.17 0.73 11.41
CA ILE A 255 -15.71 -0.63 11.47
C ILE A 255 -15.67 -1.28 10.07
N LEU A 256 -16.18 -0.61 9.04
CA LEU A 256 -16.35 -1.19 7.71
C LEU A 256 -15.03 -1.31 6.96
N TYR A 257 -14.17 -0.29 7.02
CA TYR A 257 -13.00 -0.21 6.16
C TYR A 257 -11.71 -0.54 6.90
N VAL A 258 -11.43 0.08 8.05
CA VAL A 258 -10.18 -0.15 8.79
C VAL A 258 -10.10 -1.57 9.33
N ILE A 259 -11.18 -2.08 9.93
CA ILE A 259 -11.23 -3.43 10.49
C ILE A 259 -11.85 -4.41 9.48
N GLY A 260 -12.96 -4.02 8.84
CA GLY A 260 -13.75 -4.91 7.99
C GLY A 260 -13.00 -5.42 6.74
N ILE A 261 -12.16 -4.59 6.09
CA ILE A 261 -11.44 -5.01 4.88
C ILE A 261 -10.38 -6.08 5.20
N PRO A 262 -9.41 -5.87 6.13
CA PRO A 262 -8.45 -6.91 6.49
C PRO A 262 -9.12 -8.18 7.04
N PHE A 263 -10.17 -8.02 7.87
CA PHE A 263 -10.87 -9.16 8.46
C PHE A 263 -11.63 -10.00 7.42
N SER A 264 -12.33 -9.35 6.48
CA SER A 264 -13.01 -10.04 5.38
C SER A 264 -12.02 -10.74 4.46
N ALA A 265 -10.90 -10.11 4.12
CA ALA A 265 -9.82 -10.74 3.36
C ALA A 265 -9.27 -11.99 4.07
N TYR A 266 -9.06 -11.93 5.39
CA TYR A 266 -8.60 -13.07 6.17
C TYR A 266 -9.59 -14.23 6.15
N ILE A 267 -10.88 -13.95 6.38
CA ILE A 267 -11.93 -14.98 6.34
C ILE A 267 -12.00 -15.63 4.96
N ILE A 268 -11.94 -14.83 3.89
CA ILE A 268 -11.99 -15.33 2.51
C ILE A 268 -10.81 -16.25 2.23
N LEU A 269 -9.58 -15.86 2.60
CA LEU A 269 -8.40 -16.69 2.40
C LEU A 269 -8.47 -17.99 3.24
N ARG A 270 -8.87 -17.88 4.51
CA ARG A 270 -8.94 -19.03 5.42
C ARG A 270 -9.98 -20.06 4.98
N LYS A 271 -11.18 -19.61 4.60
CA LYS A 271 -12.25 -20.50 4.09
C LYS A 271 -11.84 -21.26 2.84
N ASN A 272 -10.94 -20.69 2.05
CA ASN A 272 -10.51 -21.23 0.77
C ASN A 272 -9.11 -21.82 0.80
N GLN A 273 -8.51 -22.01 1.98
CA GLN A 273 -7.11 -22.40 2.15
C GLN A 273 -6.75 -23.68 1.36
N GLY A 274 -7.62 -24.69 1.39
CA GLY A 274 -7.39 -25.97 0.68
C GLY A 274 -7.47 -25.89 -0.85
N GLN A 275 -7.98 -24.78 -1.41
CA GLN A 275 -8.14 -24.57 -2.85
C GLN A 275 -7.24 -23.44 -3.39
N LEU A 276 -6.38 -22.84 -2.56
CA LEU A 276 -5.48 -21.75 -2.95
C LEU A 276 -4.55 -22.14 -4.11
N ASP A 277 -4.27 -23.43 -4.28
CA ASP A 277 -3.45 -23.92 -5.39
C ASP A 277 -4.18 -24.03 -6.73
N GLN A 278 -5.51 -23.99 -6.73
CA GLN A 278 -6.30 -24.06 -7.96
C GLN A 278 -6.14 -22.78 -8.78
N ILE A 279 -6.06 -22.94 -10.10
CA ILE A 279 -5.89 -21.83 -11.05
C ILE A 279 -6.93 -20.74 -10.82
N LYS A 280 -8.21 -21.10 -10.63
CA LYS A 280 -9.30 -20.14 -10.38
C LYS A 280 -9.07 -19.29 -9.12
N MET A 281 -8.56 -19.87 -8.04
CA MET A 281 -8.33 -19.15 -6.78
C MET A 281 -7.06 -18.29 -6.83
N LYS A 282 -5.99 -18.79 -7.47
CA LYS A 282 -4.79 -18.00 -7.75
C LYS A 282 -5.10 -16.74 -8.55
N MET A 283 -6.05 -16.83 -9.47
CA MET A 283 -6.44 -15.74 -10.34
C MET A 283 -7.25 -14.67 -9.58
N ARG A 284 -8.30 -15.10 -8.86
CA ARG A 284 -9.18 -14.19 -8.09
C ARG A 284 -8.48 -13.47 -6.95
N TYR A 285 -7.61 -14.19 -6.24
CA TYR A 285 -6.93 -13.70 -5.04
C TYR A 285 -5.45 -13.45 -5.26
N SER A 286 -5.03 -13.33 -6.54
CA SER A 286 -3.64 -13.07 -6.92
C SER A 286 -3.07 -11.93 -6.08
N PHE A 287 -3.76 -10.80 -6.00
CA PHE A 287 -3.24 -9.67 -5.22
C PHE A 287 -2.91 -9.98 -3.74
N LEU A 288 -3.72 -10.84 -3.10
CA LEU A 288 -3.62 -11.16 -1.67
C LEU A 288 -2.59 -12.25 -1.36
N SER A 289 -2.45 -13.24 -2.24
CA SER A 289 -1.62 -14.43 -1.98
C SER A 289 -0.42 -14.59 -2.92
N GLN A 290 -0.32 -13.80 -3.99
CA GLN A 290 0.73 -13.93 -4.99
C GLN A 290 2.10 -13.59 -4.42
N GLY A 291 3.05 -14.50 -4.66
CA GLY A 291 4.44 -14.35 -4.24
C GLY A 291 4.74 -14.87 -2.84
N TYR A 292 3.73 -15.24 -2.06
CA TYR A 292 3.90 -15.78 -0.72
C TYR A 292 3.94 -17.31 -0.71
N THR A 293 4.68 -17.88 0.24
CA THR A 293 4.74 -19.32 0.49
C THR A 293 3.39 -19.86 0.99
N LYS A 294 3.14 -21.16 0.80
CA LYS A 294 1.87 -21.79 1.21
C LYS A 294 1.60 -21.69 2.72
N SER A 295 2.65 -21.66 3.55
CA SER A 295 2.53 -21.47 5.00
C SER A 295 2.18 -20.03 5.37
N CYS A 296 2.61 -19.05 4.56
CA CYS A 296 2.44 -17.62 4.81
C CYS A 296 1.41 -16.96 3.85
N TYR A 297 0.38 -17.68 3.41
CA TYR A 297 -0.60 -17.17 2.44
C TYR A 297 -1.37 -15.93 2.91
N PHE A 298 -1.44 -15.67 4.22
CA PHE A 298 -2.13 -14.53 4.84
C PHE A 298 -1.20 -13.35 5.11
N TRP A 299 0.07 -13.41 4.68
CA TRP A 299 1.08 -12.41 5.02
C TRP A 299 0.73 -10.99 4.58
N GLU A 300 -0.03 -10.85 3.50
CA GLU A 300 -0.53 -9.53 3.09
C GLU A 300 -1.34 -8.83 4.18
N ILE A 301 -2.09 -9.60 4.97
CA ILE A 301 -2.89 -9.09 6.07
C ILE A 301 -1.99 -8.64 7.22
N VAL A 302 -0.85 -9.28 7.42
CA VAL A 302 0.19 -8.83 8.37
C VAL A 302 0.79 -7.51 7.91
N VAL A 303 1.11 -7.38 6.61
CA VAL A 303 1.64 -6.15 6.00
C VAL A 303 0.66 -4.97 6.12
N VAL A 304 -0.64 -5.21 5.95
CA VAL A 304 -1.67 -4.17 6.15
C VAL A 304 -1.89 -3.90 7.63
N GLY A 305 -1.95 -4.96 8.45
CA GLY A 305 -2.18 -4.88 9.89
C GLY A 305 -1.13 -4.02 10.61
N ARG A 306 0.17 -4.20 10.28
CA ARG A 306 1.24 -3.36 10.86
C ARG A 306 1.07 -1.87 10.55
N LYS A 307 0.57 -1.50 9.36
CA LYS A 307 0.28 -0.09 8.99
C LYS A 307 -0.90 0.47 9.76
N VAL A 308 -1.95 -0.33 9.95
CA VAL A 308 -3.12 0.05 10.76
C VAL A 308 -2.71 0.25 12.21
N LEU A 309 -1.93 -0.68 12.79
CA LEU A 309 -1.42 -0.58 14.16
C LEU A 309 -0.52 0.64 14.34
N LEU A 310 0.37 0.93 13.38
CA LEU A 310 1.24 2.11 13.46
C LEU A 310 0.44 3.43 13.40
N SER A 311 -0.57 3.50 12.52
CA SER A 311 -1.48 4.64 12.47
C SER A 311 -2.29 4.78 13.76
N ALA A 312 -2.74 3.67 14.35
CA ALA A 312 -3.47 3.66 15.62
C ALA A 312 -2.59 4.16 16.77
N ILE A 313 -1.33 3.71 16.85
CA ILE A 313 -0.33 4.21 17.80
C ILE A 313 -0.17 5.73 17.69
N SER A 314 -0.12 6.26 16.45
CA SER A 314 0.05 7.71 16.23
C SER A 314 -1.12 8.54 16.80
N VAL A 315 -2.31 7.96 16.96
CA VAL A 315 -3.50 8.66 17.45
C VAL A 315 -3.74 8.39 18.94
N PHE A 316 -3.82 7.11 19.33
CA PHE A 316 -4.21 6.73 20.69
C PHE A 316 -3.11 6.97 21.74
N LEU A 317 -1.84 6.98 21.33
CA LEU A 317 -0.72 7.24 22.25
C LEU A 317 -0.21 8.69 22.18
N SER A 318 -0.98 9.60 21.57
CA SER A 318 -0.61 11.02 21.39
C SER A 318 -0.45 11.81 22.71
N PHE A 319 -0.84 11.24 23.85
CA PHE A 319 -0.68 11.85 25.18
C PHE A 319 0.80 11.96 25.63
N SER A 320 1.69 11.10 25.12
CA SER A 320 3.12 11.15 25.42
C SER A 320 3.93 10.80 24.18
N VAL A 321 4.65 11.79 23.65
CA VAL A 321 5.44 11.67 22.43
C VAL A 321 6.52 10.59 22.54
N ILE A 322 7.11 10.44 23.74
CA ILE A 322 8.14 9.42 24.01
C ILE A 322 7.53 8.02 23.95
N ILE A 323 6.41 7.78 24.66
CA ILE A 323 5.75 6.46 24.66
C ILE A 323 5.23 6.14 23.25
N GLN A 324 4.62 7.10 22.58
CA GLN A 324 4.11 6.99 21.22
C GLN A 324 5.18 6.50 20.24
N SER A 325 6.34 7.16 20.24
CA SER A 325 7.42 6.91 19.30
C SER A 325 8.22 5.63 19.61
N LEU A 326 8.46 5.32 20.88
CA LEU A 326 9.09 4.06 21.29
C LEU A 326 8.20 2.84 20.99
N THR A 327 6.88 2.96 21.19
CA THR A 327 5.94 1.89 20.87
C THR A 327 5.87 1.65 19.36
N ALA A 328 5.90 2.72 18.56
CA ALA A 328 5.98 2.63 17.11
C ALA A 328 7.27 1.93 16.66
N LEU A 329 8.41 2.30 17.24
CA LEU A 329 9.70 1.65 16.96
C LEU A 329 9.68 0.16 17.33
N LEU A 330 9.12 -0.20 18.49
CA LEU A 330 8.96 -1.60 18.91
C LEU A 330 8.12 -2.39 17.90
N LEU A 331 7.01 -1.83 17.41
CA LEU A 331 6.18 -2.48 16.38
C LEU A 331 6.96 -2.74 15.09
N ILE A 332 7.81 -1.80 14.65
CA ILE A 332 8.65 -1.97 13.46
C ILE A 332 9.70 -3.07 13.68
N ILE A 333 10.34 -3.12 14.86
CA ILE A 333 11.29 -4.18 15.21
C ILE A 333 10.59 -5.55 15.19
N LEU A 334 9.41 -5.67 15.82
CA LEU A 334 8.63 -6.91 15.82
C LEU A 334 8.23 -7.32 14.40
N SER A 335 7.87 -6.35 13.55
CA SER A 335 7.56 -6.61 12.14
C SER A 335 8.76 -7.13 11.35
N LEU A 336 9.95 -6.55 11.58
CA LEU A 336 11.21 -6.98 10.96
C LEU A 336 11.59 -8.40 11.42
N VAL A 337 11.54 -8.68 12.72
CA VAL A 337 11.83 -10.00 13.29
C VAL A 337 10.85 -11.05 12.74
N SER A 338 9.56 -10.71 12.68
CA SER A 338 8.54 -11.60 12.12
C SER A 338 8.82 -11.94 10.66
N HIS A 339 9.22 -10.96 9.84
CA HIS A 339 9.58 -11.18 8.43
C HIS A 339 10.80 -12.10 8.29
N VAL A 340 11.86 -11.84 9.05
CA VAL A 340 13.09 -12.65 9.03
C VAL A 340 12.82 -14.08 9.53
N TYR A 341 11.96 -14.27 10.53
CA TYR A 341 11.65 -15.59 11.05
C TYR A 341 10.79 -16.42 10.08
N HIS A 342 9.80 -15.80 9.42
CA HIS A 342 8.83 -16.53 8.62
C HIS A 342 9.21 -16.70 7.14
N HIS A 343 10.12 -15.90 6.59
CA HIS A 343 10.51 -15.93 5.17
C HIS A 343 9.29 -16.06 4.23
N PRO A 344 8.42 -15.03 4.22
CA PRO A 344 7.09 -15.16 3.68
C PRO A 344 7.05 -15.30 2.15
N PHE A 345 8.04 -14.79 1.39
CA PHE A 345 8.02 -14.82 -0.07
C PHE A 345 8.67 -16.10 -0.63
N GLU A 346 8.14 -16.59 -1.75
CA GLU A 346 8.71 -17.75 -2.46
C GLU A 346 10.05 -17.44 -3.15
N ASN A 347 10.28 -16.17 -3.51
CA ASN A 347 11.48 -15.74 -4.23
C ASN A 347 12.41 -14.97 -3.28
N HIS A 348 13.66 -15.45 -3.16
CA HIS A 348 14.69 -14.81 -2.33
C HIS A 348 14.93 -13.32 -2.67
N LEU A 349 14.78 -12.92 -3.93
CA LEU A 349 14.88 -11.52 -4.33
C LEU A 349 13.78 -10.68 -3.66
N LEU A 350 12.55 -11.17 -3.63
CA LEU A 350 11.41 -10.47 -3.03
C LEU A 350 11.56 -10.39 -1.51
N ASP A 351 11.96 -11.51 -0.90
CA ASP A 351 12.24 -11.61 0.53
C ASP A 351 13.32 -10.61 0.98
N HIS A 352 14.38 -10.46 0.17
CA HIS A 352 15.46 -9.51 0.42
C HIS A 352 15.03 -8.05 0.25
N ILE A 353 14.24 -7.73 -0.78
CA ILE A 353 13.73 -6.37 -0.99
C ILE A 353 12.79 -5.97 0.15
N GLU A 354 11.91 -6.86 0.61
CA GLU A 354 11.04 -6.58 1.78
C GLU A 354 11.87 -6.43 3.07
N PHE A 355 12.90 -7.24 3.27
CA PHE A 355 13.81 -7.06 4.40
C PHE A 355 14.47 -5.67 4.38
N LEU A 356 15.03 -5.25 3.24
CA LEU A 356 15.60 -3.92 3.07
C LEU A 356 14.55 -2.81 3.28
N SER A 357 13.31 -3.05 2.86
CA SER A 357 12.19 -2.11 3.05
C SER A 357 11.89 -1.87 4.54
N LEU A 358 11.76 -2.95 5.31
CA LEU A 358 11.52 -2.90 6.75
C LEU A 358 12.73 -2.37 7.53
N PHE A 359 13.94 -2.71 7.10
CA PHE A 359 15.16 -2.19 7.70
C PHE A 359 15.32 -0.68 7.45
N ASN A 360 14.96 -0.18 6.26
CA ASN A 360 14.91 1.25 6.00
C ASN A 360 13.87 1.97 6.88
N SER A 361 12.70 1.36 7.11
CA SER A 361 11.71 1.88 8.06
C SER A 361 12.23 1.87 9.49
N PHE A 362 12.94 0.81 9.91
CA PHE A 362 13.59 0.75 11.22
C PHE A 362 14.59 1.91 11.40
N ILE A 363 15.48 2.13 10.43
CA ILE A 363 16.41 3.26 10.44
C ILE A 363 15.64 4.58 10.55
N THR A 364 14.54 4.73 9.80
CA THR A 364 13.71 5.94 9.82
C THR A 364 13.16 6.24 11.23
N PHE A 365 12.54 5.26 11.87
CA PHE A 365 11.97 5.42 13.21
C PHE A 365 13.04 5.54 14.31
N MET A 366 14.20 4.89 14.15
CA MET A 366 15.36 5.03 15.04
C MET A 366 15.95 6.44 14.96
N CYS A 367 16.18 6.92 13.74
CA CYS A 367 16.66 8.28 13.48
C CYS A 367 15.72 9.33 14.05
N GLY A 368 14.40 9.14 13.93
CA GLY A 368 13.39 10.01 14.52
C GLY A 368 13.57 10.22 16.03
N GLN A 369 14.02 9.20 16.79
CA GLN A 369 14.24 9.32 18.24
C GLN A 369 15.28 10.38 18.61
N TYR A 370 16.28 10.60 17.75
CA TYR A 370 17.34 11.59 17.98
C TYR A 370 16.89 13.02 17.66
N LEU A 371 15.70 13.20 17.07
CA LEU A 371 15.16 14.46 16.59
C LEU A 371 14.08 15.04 17.53
N PHE A 372 14.10 14.68 18.81
CA PHE A 372 13.23 15.29 19.82
C PHE A 372 13.77 16.59 20.42
N ASN A 373 15.08 16.80 20.39
CA ASN A 373 15.73 17.98 20.94
C ASN A 373 16.49 18.75 19.85
N THR A 374 16.21 20.04 19.74
CA THR A 374 16.81 20.98 18.77
C THR A 374 18.28 21.30 19.02
N ASP A 375 18.80 21.01 20.21
CA ASP A 375 20.03 21.62 20.71
C ASP A 375 21.31 20.98 20.16
N VAL A 376 21.19 19.92 19.35
CA VAL A 376 22.34 19.16 18.85
C VAL A 376 22.34 19.15 17.32
N THR A 377 22.84 20.24 16.73
CA THR A 377 22.95 20.38 15.26
C THR A 377 23.77 19.26 14.62
N GLN A 378 24.79 18.74 15.31
CA GLN A 378 25.60 17.63 14.81
C GLN A 378 24.82 16.31 14.70
N THR A 379 23.93 16.01 15.64
CA THR A 379 23.11 14.78 15.55
C THR A 379 22.10 14.90 14.41
N ALA A 380 21.52 16.08 14.19
CA ALA A 380 20.62 16.33 13.07
C ALA A 380 21.30 16.10 11.70
N VAL A 381 22.56 16.53 11.53
CA VAL A 381 23.35 16.29 10.31
C VAL A 381 23.62 14.81 10.10
N VAL A 382 24.13 14.11 11.13
CA VAL A 382 24.41 12.66 11.06
C VAL A 382 23.13 11.88 10.75
N THR A 383 22.03 12.22 11.40
CA THR A 383 20.71 11.59 11.21
C THR A 383 20.23 11.79 9.76
N THR A 384 20.39 13.00 9.21
CA THR A 384 20.05 13.29 7.81
C THR A 384 20.87 12.45 6.84
N ILE A 385 22.19 12.35 7.05
CA ILE A 385 23.08 11.55 6.19
C ILE A 385 22.66 10.08 6.22
N VAL A 386 22.44 9.52 7.41
CA VAL A 386 22.02 8.12 7.58
C VAL A 386 20.69 7.84 6.86
N LEU A 387 19.69 8.72 7.02
CA LEU A 387 18.39 8.59 6.36
C LEU A 387 18.49 8.69 4.84
N VAL A 388 19.25 9.65 4.31
CA VAL A 388 19.40 9.82 2.86
C VAL A 388 20.11 8.60 2.27
N VAL A 389 21.19 8.15 2.90
CA VAL A 389 21.93 6.96 2.45
C VAL A 389 21.06 5.71 2.51
N SER A 390 20.31 5.50 3.59
CA SER A 390 19.43 4.31 3.71
C SER A 390 18.34 4.30 2.64
N ASN A 391 17.72 5.45 2.37
CA ASN A 391 16.70 5.57 1.33
C ASN A 391 17.30 5.36 -0.07
N VAL A 392 18.48 5.93 -0.36
CA VAL A 392 19.17 5.71 -1.65
C VAL A 392 19.51 4.25 -1.86
N ILE A 393 20.02 3.55 -0.83
CA ILE A 393 20.33 2.12 -0.91
C ILE A 393 19.06 1.32 -1.19
N PHE A 394 17.99 1.53 -0.42
CA PHE A 394 16.74 0.80 -0.60
C PHE A 394 16.09 1.07 -1.97
N TYR A 395 15.85 2.33 -2.33
CA TYR A 395 15.19 2.63 -3.59
C TYR A 395 16.08 2.30 -4.80
N GLY A 396 17.40 2.45 -4.70
CA GLY A 396 18.34 2.05 -5.75
C GLY A 396 18.35 0.54 -5.99
N THR A 397 18.38 -0.26 -4.92
CA THR A 397 18.31 -1.73 -5.03
C THR A 397 16.94 -2.20 -5.54
N ALA A 398 15.85 -1.61 -5.06
CA ALA A 398 14.50 -1.91 -5.53
C ALA A 398 14.32 -1.54 -7.02
N LEU A 399 14.84 -0.39 -7.46
CA LEU A 399 14.80 0.03 -8.86
C LEU A 399 15.60 -0.92 -9.75
N LYS A 400 16.82 -1.30 -9.34
CA LYS A 400 17.62 -2.28 -10.08
C LYS A 400 16.89 -3.62 -10.22
N ALA A 401 16.29 -4.10 -9.13
CA ALA A 401 15.51 -5.34 -9.15
C ALA A 401 14.28 -5.23 -10.05
N LEU A 402 13.58 -4.10 -10.03
CA LEU A 402 12.43 -3.84 -10.88
C LEU A 402 12.81 -3.84 -12.37
N VAL A 403 13.86 -3.11 -12.75
CA VAL A 403 14.36 -3.06 -14.13
C VAL A 403 14.80 -4.46 -14.59
N SER A 404 15.51 -5.20 -13.74
CA SER A 404 15.92 -6.58 -14.03
C SER A 404 14.72 -7.49 -14.25
N ALA A 405 13.67 -7.38 -13.43
CA ALA A 405 12.46 -8.19 -13.56
C ALA A 405 11.68 -7.86 -14.85
N ILE A 406 11.59 -6.57 -15.21
CA ILE A 406 10.95 -6.13 -16.47
C ILE A 406 11.74 -6.62 -17.68
N PHE A 407 13.08 -6.50 -17.64
CA PHE A 407 13.94 -6.95 -18.75
C PHE A 407 13.86 -8.45 -18.96
N HIS A 408 13.87 -9.25 -17.88
CA HIS A 408 13.65 -10.69 -17.97
C HIS A 408 12.29 -11.03 -18.58
N GLN A 409 11.22 -10.34 -18.18
CA GLN A 409 9.90 -10.56 -18.75
C GLN A 409 9.85 -10.20 -20.24
N TYR A 410 10.53 -9.14 -20.67
CA TYR A 410 10.59 -8.77 -22.09
C TYR A 410 11.39 -9.80 -22.90
N ARG A 411 12.54 -10.25 -22.38
CA ARG A 411 13.39 -11.26 -23.02
C ARG A 411 12.66 -12.62 -23.16
N ASP A 412 11.98 -13.05 -22.11
CA ASP A 412 11.27 -14.33 -22.08
C ASP A 412 9.87 -14.24 -22.76
N GLY A 413 9.38 -13.02 -23.00
CA GLY A 413 8.14 -12.73 -23.74
C GLY A 413 8.28 -12.81 -25.26
N THR A 414 9.47 -13.08 -25.79
CA THR A 414 9.65 -13.43 -27.21
C THR A 414 9.05 -14.83 -27.42
N PRO A 415 7.99 -14.99 -28.23
CA PRO A 415 7.25 -16.26 -28.28
C PRO A 415 8.14 -17.37 -28.84
N ARG A 416 8.44 -18.37 -28.01
CA ARG A 416 8.82 -19.69 -28.53
C ARG A 416 7.55 -20.28 -29.14
N LYS A 417 7.51 -20.34 -30.48
CA LYS A 417 6.42 -20.90 -31.32
C LYS A 417 6.16 -22.40 -31.07
N GLU A 418 5.88 -22.82 -29.84
CA GLU A 418 5.68 -24.25 -29.53
C GLU A 418 4.29 -24.59 -28.98
N ILE A 419 3.35 -23.64 -28.85
CA ILE A 419 1.97 -23.92 -28.32
C ILE A 419 0.87 -23.36 -29.24
N SER A 420 1.16 -23.14 -30.52
CA SER A 420 0.15 -22.66 -31.50
C SER A 420 -0.52 -23.78 -32.30
N ASP A 421 0.06 -24.98 -32.34
CA ASP A 421 -0.40 -26.03 -33.26
C ASP A 421 -1.37 -27.04 -32.63
N GLU A 422 -1.57 -27.02 -31.31
CA GLU A 422 -2.42 -28.00 -30.62
C GLU A 422 -3.84 -27.48 -30.30
N LEU A 423 -4.15 -26.20 -30.56
CA LEU A 423 -5.47 -25.61 -30.31
C LEU A 423 -6.20 -25.11 -31.57
N ILE A 424 -5.78 -25.56 -32.76
CA ILE A 424 -6.46 -25.29 -34.03
C ILE A 424 -6.70 -26.62 -34.76
N THR A 425 -7.50 -27.50 -34.16
CA THR A 425 -8.25 -28.48 -34.97
C THR A 425 -9.63 -27.90 -35.24
N PRO A 426 -9.99 -27.58 -36.49
CA PRO A 426 -11.34 -27.14 -36.81
C PRO A 426 -12.34 -28.28 -36.53
N VAL A 427 -13.43 -27.96 -35.85
CA VAL A 427 -14.60 -28.85 -35.72
C VAL A 427 -15.16 -29.08 -37.13
N PRO A 428 -15.22 -30.33 -37.65
CA PRO A 428 -15.86 -30.57 -38.94
C PRO A 428 -17.38 -30.39 -38.79
N ALA A 429 -17.93 -29.48 -39.59
CA ALA A 429 -19.36 -29.33 -39.75
C ALA A 429 -19.90 -30.49 -40.61
N GLY A 430 -20.80 -31.29 -40.04
CA GLY A 430 -21.79 -32.11 -40.76
C GLY A 430 -21.27 -33.38 -41.43
N LEU A 431 -21.59 -34.53 -40.84
CA LEU A 431 -21.92 -35.75 -41.57
C LEU A 431 -22.78 -36.65 -40.68
N ASN A 432 -23.87 -37.15 -41.26
CA ASN A 432 -24.92 -37.97 -40.68
C ASN A 432 -24.39 -39.19 -39.91
N GLN A 433 -25.13 -39.66 -38.91
CA GLN A 433 -24.98 -41.00 -38.31
C GLN A 433 -24.84 -42.07 -39.41
N PRO A 434 -23.91 -43.03 -39.25
CA PRO A 434 -24.39 -44.35 -38.83
C PRO A 434 -23.44 -45.15 -37.90
N ASP A 435 -24.08 -46.12 -37.24
CA ASP A 435 -23.59 -47.41 -36.73
C ASP A 435 -22.51 -47.49 -35.62
N MET A 436 -23.05 -47.70 -34.42
CA MET A 436 -22.45 -48.45 -33.32
C MET A 436 -22.19 -49.92 -33.73
N ASN A 437 -21.10 -50.20 -34.44
CA ASN A 437 -20.45 -51.53 -34.51
C ASN A 437 -19.18 -51.50 -35.36
N LYS A 438 -18.09 -50.89 -34.87
CA LYS A 438 -16.70 -51.15 -35.30
C LYS A 438 -15.68 -50.29 -34.55
N VAL A 439 -15.35 -50.65 -33.31
CA VAL A 439 -13.99 -50.41 -32.78
C VAL A 439 -13.60 -51.60 -31.91
N ARG A 440 -12.97 -52.59 -32.54
CA ARG A 440 -12.25 -53.69 -31.89
C ARG A 440 -10.81 -53.59 -32.37
N PHE A 441 -9.86 -53.56 -31.44
CA PHE A 441 -8.39 -53.63 -31.64
C PHE A 441 -7.77 -52.40 -32.32
N THR A 442 -6.85 -51.67 -31.70
CA THR A 442 -5.50 -52.20 -31.41
C THR A 442 -4.84 -51.46 -30.24
N MET A 443 -4.34 -52.24 -29.29
CA MET A 443 -3.47 -51.85 -28.19
C MET A 443 -2.04 -52.11 -28.67
N GLY A 444 -1.15 -51.11 -28.63
CA GLY A 444 0.25 -51.32 -28.95
C GLY A 444 1.02 -50.05 -29.25
N SER A 445 2.00 -49.73 -28.40
CA SER A 445 3.14 -48.85 -28.65
C SER A 445 2.96 -47.34 -28.51
N ILE A 446 2.82 -46.84 -27.26
CA ILE A 446 3.52 -45.60 -26.82
C ILE A 446 3.88 -45.73 -25.33
N THR A 447 4.91 -46.52 -25.02
CA THR A 447 5.60 -46.53 -23.71
C THR A 447 7.11 -46.57 -23.95
N SER A 448 7.70 -45.47 -24.42
CA SER A 448 9.17 -45.36 -24.52
C SER A 448 9.72 -43.93 -24.63
N LYS A 449 9.13 -42.93 -23.95
CA LYS A 449 9.77 -41.61 -23.78
C LYS A 449 9.54 -41.01 -22.38
N LEU A 450 10.03 -41.70 -21.36
CA LEU A 450 10.40 -41.08 -20.09
C LEU A 450 11.79 -41.59 -19.71
N ARG A 451 12.65 -40.66 -19.28
CA ARG A 451 14.03 -40.81 -18.75
C ARG A 451 15.16 -40.54 -19.76
N LYS A 452 15.61 -39.27 -19.78
CA LYS A 452 17.03 -38.89 -19.64
C LYS A 452 17.14 -37.51 -18.94
N PRO A 453 17.92 -37.37 -17.86
CA PRO A 453 18.40 -36.07 -17.39
C PRO A 453 19.66 -35.69 -18.20
N HIS A 454 19.79 -34.42 -18.58
CA HIS A 454 21.04 -33.88 -19.17
C HIS A 454 21.79 -33.00 -18.15
N PRO A 455 23.12 -32.85 -18.29
CA PRO A 455 24.05 -32.71 -17.19
C PRO A 455 24.54 -31.29 -16.90
N VAL A 456 24.86 -31.09 -15.62
CA VAL A 456 26.02 -30.38 -15.02
C VAL A 456 26.80 -29.38 -15.89
N LEU A 457 26.75 -28.11 -15.47
CA LEU A 457 27.84 -27.14 -15.63
C LEU A 457 28.75 -27.23 -14.39
N ALA A 458 30.05 -27.31 -14.64
CA ALA A 458 31.09 -27.53 -13.65
C ALA A 458 31.52 -26.25 -12.90
N SER A 459 31.94 -26.49 -11.66
CA SER A 459 33.07 -25.90 -10.93
C SER A 459 33.12 -24.38 -10.69
N ILE A 460 32.78 -23.98 -9.46
CA ILE A 460 33.58 -23.03 -8.69
C ILE A 460 33.83 -23.68 -7.31
N ASP A 461 35.10 -24.06 -7.08
CA ASP A 461 35.62 -24.59 -5.83
C ASP A 461 35.60 -23.52 -4.73
N PHE A 462 35.05 -23.87 -3.56
CA PHE A 462 35.51 -23.34 -2.28
C PHE A 462 35.83 -24.55 -1.39
N GLY A 463 37.12 -24.70 -1.09
CA GLY A 463 37.67 -25.80 -0.31
C GLY A 463 37.05 -25.88 1.08
N ASN A 464 36.65 -27.09 1.43
CA ASN A 464 36.21 -27.46 2.76
C ASN A 464 37.38 -28.19 3.44
N SER A 465 37.83 -27.70 4.60
CA SER A 465 38.73 -28.43 5.48
C SER A 465 37.97 -28.89 6.72
N ASN A 466 37.83 -30.21 6.82
CA ASN A 466 37.79 -31.05 8.01
C ASN A 466 36.59 -30.94 8.96
N GLN A 467 35.71 -31.93 8.85
CA GLN A 467 34.92 -32.41 9.99
C GLN A 467 34.97 -33.94 9.95
N GLU A 468 35.74 -34.52 10.87
CA GLU A 468 35.84 -35.96 11.08
C GLU A 468 34.62 -36.49 11.84
N ASP A 469 34.13 -37.65 11.39
CA ASP A 469 33.12 -38.50 12.01
C ASP A 469 33.56 -39.02 13.39
N PHE A 470 32.61 -39.25 14.30
CA PHE A 470 32.57 -40.51 15.07
C PHE A 470 31.18 -40.74 15.69
N THR A 471 30.61 -41.91 15.41
CA THR A 471 29.45 -42.49 16.10
C THR A 471 29.91 -43.31 17.30
N THR A 472 29.20 -43.21 18.44
CA THR A 472 28.68 -44.29 19.32
C THR A 472 28.38 -43.78 20.74
N THR A 473 27.23 -44.18 21.28
CA THR A 473 26.74 -44.03 22.67
C THR A 473 27.26 -45.19 23.57
N PRO A 474 26.85 -45.32 24.85
CA PRO A 474 26.80 -44.39 26.00
C PRO A 474 27.54 -44.98 27.23
N ASP A 475 27.95 -44.18 28.24
CA ASP A 475 27.88 -44.65 29.64
C ASP A 475 28.14 -43.58 30.73
N ARG A 476 27.52 -43.88 31.88
CA ARG A 476 27.52 -43.27 33.22
C ARG A 476 28.92 -42.91 33.79
N LYS A 477 29.07 -41.73 34.43
CA LYS A 477 29.42 -41.57 35.87
C LYS A 477 29.65 -40.10 36.30
N SER A 478 29.71 -39.96 37.61
CA SER A 478 29.66 -38.81 38.49
C SER A 478 30.89 -37.89 38.50
N ASP A 479 30.66 -36.75 39.15
CA ASP A 479 31.57 -36.01 40.06
C ASP A 479 32.18 -34.67 39.62
N SER A 480 31.86 -33.69 40.49
CA SER A 480 32.70 -32.66 41.09
C SER A 480 33.24 -31.48 40.27
N ASP A 481 32.87 -30.29 40.77
CA ASP A 481 33.72 -29.13 41.09
C ASP A 481 34.60 -28.53 39.98
N TYR A 482 34.24 -27.33 39.51
CA TYR A 482 34.87 -26.04 39.87
C TYR A 482 34.15 -24.86 39.19
#